data_AF-A0A495YXL8-F1
#
_entry.id   AF-A0A495YXL8-F1
#
_cell.length_a   1.000
_cell.length_b   1.000
_cell.length_c   1.000
_cell.angle_alpha   90.00
_cell.angle_beta   90.00
_cell.angle_gamma   90.00
#
_symmetry.space_group_name_H-M   'P 1'
#
loop_
_entity.id
_entity.type
_entity.pdbx_description
1 polymer ?
#
loop_
_entity_poly.entity_id
_entity_poly.type
_entity_poly.pdbx_seq_one_letter_code
_entity_poly.pdbx_strand_id
1 'polypeptide(L)'
;MKGIRPCAVRRATYFSRRPIDERPVLDQIVSENHPFLDISEKEKQLMQSMAEHYLQQGIEQGIEQGETQTKREDILKLLQLRFHDVPEPLAETIRSLDDRNWLETLFEKAATTQTLEELRTEVDALAEDEKHNEHAE
;
A
#
# COMPACT_ATOMS: atom_id res chain seq x y z
N MET A 1 -1.21 0.60 25.44
CA MET A 1 0.23 0.30 25.33
C MET A 1 0.44 -1.21 25.43
N LYS A 2 1.09 -1.79 24.41
CA LYS A 2 1.87 -3.06 24.40
C LYS A 2 1.10 -4.36 24.77
N GLY A 3 1.15 -5.46 24.02
CA GLY A 3 2.00 -5.81 22.91
C GLY A 3 1.59 -7.17 22.31
N ILE A 4 1.97 -7.35 21.05
CA ILE A 4 2.20 -8.58 20.28
C ILE A 4 1.73 -9.87 20.97
N ARG A 5 0.66 -10.49 20.44
CA ARG A 5 0.18 -11.82 20.83
C ARG A 5 1.30 -12.85 20.61
N PRO A 6 1.84 -13.50 21.65
CA PRO A 6 3.02 -14.34 21.52
C PRO A 6 2.61 -15.78 21.21
N CYS A 7 1.99 -16.02 20.04
CA CYS A 7 1.85 -17.39 19.54
C CYS A 7 3.18 -17.90 18.96
N ALA A 8 4.06 -17.02 18.48
CA ALA A 8 5.37 -17.40 17.95
C ALA A 8 6.46 -17.60 19.02
N VAL A 9 6.36 -16.94 20.17
CA VAL A 9 7.42 -16.96 21.22
C VAL A 9 7.37 -18.24 22.07
N ARG A 10 6.26 -18.97 22.05
CA ARG A 10 6.10 -20.19 22.85
C ARG A 10 6.82 -21.42 22.28
N ARG A 11 7.13 -21.44 20.97
CA ARG A 11 7.77 -22.60 20.33
C ARG A 11 9.29 -22.63 20.56
N ALA A 12 9.95 -21.47 20.50
CA ALA A 12 11.40 -21.35 20.79
C ALA A 12 11.74 -21.59 22.28
N THR A 13 10.79 -21.33 23.19
CA THR A 13 11.00 -21.46 24.63
C THR A 13 10.85 -22.89 25.16
N TYR A 14 10.13 -23.78 24.47
CA TYR A 14 10.01 -25.19 24.88
C TYR A 14 11.24 -26.02 24.46
N PHE A 15 11.72 -25.90 23.22
CA PHE A 15 12.86 -26.68 22.74
C PHE A 15 14.17 -26.34 23.48
N SER A 16 14.37 -25.06 23.78
CA SER A 16 15.56 -24.56 24.48
C SER A 16 15.59 -24.88 25.97
N ARG A 17 14.43 -25.21 26.58
CA ARG A 17 14.29 -25.58 28.01
C ARG A 17 14.33 -27.09 28.26
N ARG A 18 14.34 -27.92 27.20
CA ARG A 18 14.44 -29.37 27.35
C ARG A 18 15.92 -29.77 27.56
N PRO A 19 16.17 -30.80 28.39
CA PRO A 19 17.49 -31.38 28.56
C PRO A 19 18.13 -31.70 27.20
N ILE A 20 19.42 -31.42 27.03
CA ILE A 20 20.13 -31.57 25.74
C ILE A 20 20.10 -33.01 25.22
N ASP A 21 20.04 -33.98 26.13
CA ASP A 21 19.92 -35.41 25.90
C ASP A 21 18.55 -35.85 25.36
N GLU A 22 17.48 -35.09 25.64
CA GLU A 22 16.13 -35.40 25.12
C GLU A 22 15.85 -34.78 23.75
N ARG A 23 16.64 -33.77 23.34
CA ARG A 23 16.48 -33.08 22.05
C ARG A 23 16.55 -34.02 20.84
N PRO A 24 17.52 -34.96 20.72
CA PRO A 24 17.57 -35.85 19.57
C PRO A 24 16.34 -36.76 19.46
N VAL A 25 15.79 -37.19 20.60
CA VAL A 25 14.56 -38.02 20.63
C VAL A 25 13.34 -37.19 20.20
N LEU A 26 13.25 -35.94 20.65
CA LEU A 26 12.18 -35.04 20.24
C LEU A 26 12.27 -34.68 18.76
N ASP A 27 13.47 -34.41 18.24
CA ASP A 27 13.69 -34.15 16.82
C ASP A 27 13.27 -35.37 15.97
N GLN A 28 13.60 -36.57 16.44
CA GLN A 28 13.21 -37.80 15.79
C GLN A 28 11.69 -38.01 15.81
N ILE A 29 11.02 -37.83 16.96
CA ILE A 29 9.55 -37.93 17.08
C ILE A 29 8.85 -36.91 16.19
N VAL A 30 9.36 -35.67 16.14
CA VAL A 30 8.81 -34.60 15.29
C VAL A 30 9.00 -34.96 13.81
N SER A 31 10.16 -35.51 13.43
CA SER A 31 10.43 -35.99 12.08
C SER A 31 9.57 -37.19 11.68
N GLU A 32 9.25 -38.08 12.61
CA GLU A 32 8.48 -39.31 12.36
C GLU A 32 6.96 -39.04 12.29
N ASN A 33 6.45 -38.08 13.08
CA ASN A 33 5.00 -37.88 13.25
C ASN A 33 4.46 -36.62 12.57
N HIS A 34 5.31 -35.65 12.23
CA HIS A 34 4.90 -34.64 11.27
C HIS A 34 4.98 -35.31 9.90
N PRO A 35 3.89 -35.41 9.10
CA PRO A 35 4.06 -35.60 7.68
C PRO A 35 4.90 -34.41 7.24
N PHE A 36 6.20 -34.62 7.05
CA PHE A 36 7.08 -33.62 6.50
C PHE A 36 6.33 -33.15 5.26
N LEU A 37 6.01 -31.86 5.17
CA LEU A 37 5.76 -31.30 3.85
C LEU A 37 7.10 -31.53 3.17
N ASP A 38 7.24 -32.65 2.48
CA ASP A 38 8.38 -32.98 1.66
C ASP A 38 8.23 -32.15 0.39
N ILE A 39 8.21 -30.84 0.62
CA ILE A 39 8.24 -29.83 -0.41
C ILE A 39 9.61 -30.00 -1.03
N SER A 40 9.60 -30.52 -2.26
CA SER A 40 10.76 -30.67 -3.10
C SER A 40 11.55 -29.35 -3.07
N GLU A 41 12.88 -29.42 -3.17
CA GLU A 41 13.70 -28.21 -3.32
C GLU A 41 13.19 -27.30 -4.46
N LYS A 42 12.60 -27.90 -5.51
CA LYS A 42 11.92 -27.17 -6.58
C LYS A 42 10.70 -26.37 -6.10
N GLU A 43 9.90 -26.92 -5.20
CA GLU A 43 8.71 -26.26 -4.64
C GLU A 43 9.10 -25.16 -3.66
N LYS A 44 10.18 -25.35 -2.88
CA LYS A 44 10.75 -24.28 -2.03
C LYS A 44 11.24 -23.10 -2.88
N GLN A 45 11.97 -23.39 -3.95
CA GLN A 45 12.46 -22.38 -4.89
C GLN A 45 11.30 -21.64 -5.57
N LEU A 46 10.26 -22.36 -6.00
CA LEU A 46 9.06 -21.77 -6.59
C LEU A 46 8.34 -20.86 -5.58
N MET A 47 8.21 -21.29 -4.32
CA MET A 47 7.54 -20.50 -3.29
C MET A 47 8.35 -19.23 -2.95
N GLN A 48 9.68 -19.32 -2.94
CA GLN A 48 10.57 -18.17 -2.76
C GLN A 48 10.43 -17.17 -3.91
N SER A 49 10.51 -17.62 -5.16
CA SER A 49 10.39 -16.72 -6.32
C SER A 49 9.00 -16.08 -6.40
N MET A 50 7.96 -16.81 -6.05
CA MET A 50 6.60 -16.28 -5.96
C MET A 50 6.47 -15.22 -4.86
N ALA A 51 7.05 -15.47 -3.69
CA ALA A 51 7.04 -14.51 -2.59
C ALA A 51 7.81 -13.22 -2.96
N GLU A 52 8.96 -13.35 -3.62
CA GLU A 52 9.72 -12.20 -4.14
C GLU A 52 8.92 -11.40 -5.17
N HIS A 53 8.27 -12.08 -6.11
CA HIS A 53 7.45 -11.43 -7.12
C HIS A 53 6.29 -10.63 -6.51
N TYR A 54 5.51 -11.22 -5.59
CA TYR A 54 4.42 -10.50 -4.95
C TYR A 54 4.90 -9.37 -4.03
N LEU A 55 6.05 -9.54 -3.37
CA LEU A 55 6.66 -8.46 -2.60
C LEU A 55 7.03 -7.29 -3.51
N GLN A 56 7.64 -7.56 -4.66
CA GLN A 56 8.02 -6.55 -5.62
C GLN A 56 6.80 -5.81 -6.18
N GLN A 57 5.75 -6.55 -6.57
CA GLN A 57 4.49 -5.96 -7.01
C GLN A 57 3.84 -5.08 -5.93
N GLY A 58 3.84 -5.54 -4.67
CA GLY A 58 3.29 -4.75 -3.57
C GLY A 58 4.08 -3.47 -3.29
N ILE A 59 5.41 -3.52 -3.43
CA ILE A 59 6.26 -2.32 -3.31
C ILE A 59 5.97 -1.35 -4.44
N GLU A 60 5.90 -1.82 -5.68
CA GLU A 60 5.63 -0.98 -6.84
C GLU A 60 4.26 -0.29 -6.74
N GLN A 61 3.20 -1.05 -6.41
CA GLN A 61 1.87 -0.49 -6.16
C GLN A 61 1.87 0.51 -5.01
N GLY A 62 2.59 0.22 -3.93
CA GLY A 62 2.70 1.13 -2.79
C GLY A 62 3.40 2.45 -3.13
N ILE A 63 4.44 2.39 -3.98
CA ILE A 63 5.13 3.59 -4.48
C ILE A 63 4.20 4.41 -5.36
N GLU A 64 3.50 3.77 -6.32
CA GLU A 64 2.58 4.46 -7.22
C GLU A 64 1.43 5.14 -6.45
N GLN A 65 0.79 4.42 -5.51
CA GLN A 65 -0.23 5.00 -4.65
C GLN A 65 0.32 6.16 -3.80
N GLY A 66 1.53 6.01 -3.28
CA GLY A 66 2.21 7.06 -2.52
C GLY A 66 2.50 8.32 -3.34
N GLU A 67 2.95 8.16 -4.59
CA GLU A 67 3.16 9.28 -5.51
C GLU A 67 1.85 10.04 -5.79
N THR A 68 0.78 9.31 -6.08
CA THR A 68 -0.53 9.89 -6.35
C THR A 68 -1.09 10.63 -5.13
N GLN A 69 -1.00 10.03 -3.94
CA GLN A 69 -1.40 10.68 -2.69
C GLN A 69 -0.57 11.95 -2.45
N THR A 70 0.75 11.87 -2.64
CA THR A 70 1.66 13.02 -2.45
C THR A 70 1.30 14.16 -3.42
N LYS A 71 1.02 13.85 -4.69
CA LYS A 71 0.56 14.85 -5.67
C LYS A 71 -0.70 15.56 -5.20
N ARG A 72 -1.71 14.85 -4.69
CA ARG A 72 -2.94 15.47 -4.14
C ARG A 72 -2.63 16.42 -2.99
N GLU A 73 -1.80 15.96 -2.05
CA GLU A 73 -1.40 16.77 -0.90
C GLU A 73 -0.63 18.02 -1.32
N ASP A 74 0.23 17.91 -2.33
CA ASP A 74 1.02 19.03 -2.84
C ASP A 74 0.16 20.04 -3.59
N ILE A 75 -0.84 19.59 -4.36
CA ILE A 75 -1.86 20.47 -4.96
C ILE A 75 -2.61 21.24 -3.87
N LEU A 76 -3.09 20.55 -2.82
CA LEU A 76 -3.81 21.19 -1.72
C LEU A 76 -2.92 22.19 -0.97
N LYS A 77 -1.66 21.85 -0.70
CA LYS A 77 -0.70 22.78 -0.09
C LYS A 77 -0.45 23.99 -0.98
N LEU A 78 -0.30 23.79 -2.30
CA LEU A 78 -0.15 24.89 -3.25
C LEU A 78 -1.35 25.84 -3.22
N LEU A 79 -2.57 25.30 -3.23
CA LEU A 79 -3.79 26.09 -3.14
C LEU A 79 -3.89 26.84 -1.82
N GLN A 80 -3.56 26.20 -0.70
CA GLN A 80 -3.50 26.86 0.61
C GLN A 80 -2.48 27.99 0.65
N LEU A 81 -1.29 27.81 0.05
CA LEU A 81 -0.26 28.86 -0.01
C LEU A 81 -0.68 30.05 -0.87
N ARG A 82 -1.39 29.81 -1.98
CA ARG A 82 -1.80 30.86 -2.91
C ARG A 82 -3.05 31.61 -2.45
N PHE A 83 -4.08 30.87 -2.05
CA PHE A 83 -5.42 31.42 -1.81
C PHE A 83 -5.77 31.54 -0.33
N HIS A 84 -4.98 30.97 0.58
CA HIS A 84 -5.15 30.94 2.05
C HIS A 84 -6.41 30.20 2.54
N ASP A 85 -7.53 30.37 1.86
CA ASP A 85 -8.81 29.74 2.16
C ASP A 85 -9.22 28.85 0.98
N VAL A 86 -9.24 27.53 1.21
CA VAL A 86 -9.65 26.52 0.22
C VAL A 86 -10.93 25.87 0.74
N PRO A 87 -12.07 26.00 0.03
CA PRO A 87 -13.33 25.40 0.41
C PRO A 87 -13.19 23.88 0.55
N GLU A 88 -13.68 23.33 1.65
CA GLU A 88 -13.65 21.89 1.90
C GLU A 88 -14.25 21.04 0.76
N PRO A 89 -15.38 21.43 0.12
CA PRO A 89 -15.92 20.66 -0.99
C PRO A 89 -14.95 20.49 -2.17
N LEU A 90 -14.15 21.54 -2.45
CA LEU A 90 -13.15 21.50 -3.51
C LEU A 90 -11.97 20.59 -3.10
N ALA A 91 -11.56 20.65 -1.84
CA ALA A 91 -10.51 19.80 -1.31
C ALA A 91 -10.91 18.32 -1.33
N GLU A 92 -12.17 18.01 -1.03
CA GLU A 92 -12.71 16.65 -1.11
C GLU A 92 -12.69 16.11 -2.55
N THR A 93 -13.14 16.90 -3.53
CA THR A 93 -13.08 16.50 -4.95
C THR A 93 -11.65 16.18 -5.38
N ILE A 94 -10.68 17.02 -5.01
CA ILE A 94 -9.26 16.78 -5.35
C ILE A 94 -8.73 15.50 -4.67
N ARG A 95 -9.19 15.20 -3.45
CA ARG A 95 -8.79 13.97 -2.74
C ARG A 95 -9.35 12.70 -3.39
N SER A 96 -10.50 12.78 -4.06
CA SER A 96 -11.12 11.65 -4.76
C SER A 96 -10.56 11.38 -6.15
N LEU A 97 -9.83 12.32 -6.76
CA LEU A 97 -9.24 12.14 -8.10
C LEU A 97 -8.12 11.10 -8.07
N ASP A 98 -8.32 9.97 -8.74
CA ASP A 98 -7.33 8.88 -8.80
C ASP A 98 -6.47 8.92 -10.07
N ASP A 99 -6.89 9.62 -11.13
CA ASP A 99 -6.12 9.67 -12.37
C ASP A 99 -4.89 10.61 -12.29
N ARG A 100 -3.71 10.03 -12.54
CA ARG A 100 -2.43 10.73 -12.50
C ARG A 100 -2.31 11.88 -13.50
N ASN A 101 -2.86 11.72 -14.71
CA ASN A 101 -2.80 12.75 -15.77
C ASN A 101 -3.65 13.97 -15.38
N TRP A 102 -4.75 13.71 -14.68
CA TRP A 102 -5.69 14.72 -14.23
C TRP A 102 -5.09 15.52 -13.09
N LEU A 103 -4.46 14.83 -12.13
CA LEU A 103 -3.70 15.47 -11.06
C LEU A 103 -2.55 16.32 -11.61
N GLU A 104 -1.86 15.88 -12.67
CA GLU A 104 -0.77 16.65 -13.29
C GLU A 104 -1.29 17.92 -13.98
N THR A 105 -2.34 17.79 -14.78
CA THR A 105 -3.02 18.93 -15.42
C THR A 105 -3.53 19.91 -14.37
N LEU A 106 -4.15 19.40 -13.29
CA LEU A 106 -4.65 20.20 -12.20
C LEU A 106 -3.52 20.94 -11.47
N PHE A 107 -2.36 20.31 -11.27
CA PHE A 107 -1.20 20.95 -10.66
C PHE A 107 -0.70 22.15 -11.49
N GLU A 108 -0.58 22.00 -12.80
CA GLU A 108 -0.20 23.10 -13.71
C GLU A 108 -1.23 24.24 -13.68
N LYS A 109 -2.52 23.91 -13.69
CA LYS A 109 -3.61 24.88 -13.58
C LYS A 109 -3.61 25.57 -12.21
N ALA A 110 -3.36 24.84 -11.14
CA ALA A 110 -3.25 25.38 -9.78
C ALA A 110 -2.06 26.33 -9.61
N ALA A 111 -1.03 26.23 -10.45
CA ALA A 111 0.07 27.18 -10.46
C ALA A 111 -0.21 28.44 -11.31
N THR A 112 -1.02 28.33 -12.36
CA THR A 112 -1.21 29.38 -13.39
C THR A 112 -2.49 30.21 -13.23
N THR A 113 -3.55 29.64 -12.66
CA THR A 113 -4.84 30.32 -12.44
C THR A 113 -4.70 31.49 -11.48
N GLN A 114 -5.47 32.57 -11.69
CA GLN A 114 -5.39 33.77 -10.84
C GLN A 114 -6.48 33.78 -9.77
N THR A 115 -7.55 33.02 -9.96
CA THR A 115 -8.70 32.97 -9.05
C THR A 115 -9.09 31.54 -8.70
N LEU A 116 -9.77 31.40 -7.56
CA LEU A 116 -10.22 30.12 -7.07
C LEU A 116 -11.45 29.60 -7.85
N GLU A 117 -12.33 30.50 -8.32
CA GLU A 117 -13.48 30.12 -9.15
C GLU A 117 -13.08 29.50 -10.49
N GLU A 118 -12.04 30.02 -11.15
CA GLU A 118 -11.49 29.43 -12.39
C GLU A 118 -11.02 27.99 -12.15
N LEU A 119 -10.28 27.78 -11.06
CA LEU A 119 -9.79 26.46 -10.69
C LEU A 119 -10.92 25.49 -10.36
N ARG A 120 -11.94 25.95 -9.63
CA ARG A 120 -13.10 25.14 -9.29
C ARG A 120 -13.87 24.71 -10.54
N THR A 121 -14.04 25.61 -11.51
CA THR A 121 -14.71 25.28 -12.78
C THR A 121 -13.94 24.19 -13.54
N GLU A 122 -12.61 24.26 -13.54
CA GLU A 122 -11.77 23.23 -14.16
C GLU A 122 -11.87 21.91 -13.39
N VAL A 123 -11.83 21.92 -12.05
CA VAL A 123 -12.01 20.69 -11.24
C VAL A 123 -13.40 20.08 -11.45
N ASP A 124 -14.45 20.89 -11.54
CA ASP A 124 -15.82 20.42 -11.76
C ASP A 124 -15.96 19.84 -13.18
N ALA A 125 -15.46 20.54 -14.21
CA ALA A 125 -15.41 20.02 -15.58
C ALA A 125 -14.64 18.70 -15.63
N LEU A 126 -13.57 18.62 -14.83
CA LEU A 126 -12.79 17.42 -14.76
C LEU A 126 -13.54 16.26 -14.05
N ALA A 127 -14.20 16.52 -12.93
CA ALA A 127 -14.94 15.51 -12.20
C ALA A 127 -16.11 14.89 -13.00
N GLU A 128 -16.66 15.59 -14.00
CA GLU A 128 -17.73 15.04 -14.86
C GLU A 128 -17.21 14.03 -15.91
N ASP A 129 -15.97 14.19 -16.36
CA ASP A 129 -15.34 13.32 -17.36
C ASP A 129 -14.82 12.01 -16.73
N GLU A 130 -14.37 12.01 -15.46
CA GLU A 130 -14.03 10.79 -14.72
C GLU A 130 -15.22 9.80 -14.68
N LYS A 131 -16.47 10.31 -14.58
CA LYS A 131 -17.68 9.47 -14.53
C LYS A 131 -18.03 8.77 -15.85
N HIS A 132 -17.48 9.20 -16.98
CA HIS A 132 -17.74 8.56 -18.27
C HIS A 132 -16.79 7.38 -18.57
N ASN A 133 -15.68 7.24 -17.82
CA ASN A 133 -14.69 6.19 -18.06
C ASN A 133 -14.99 4.89 -17.30
N GLU A 134 -15.97 4.88 -16.40
CA GLU A 134 -16.40 3.70 -15.62
C GLU A 134 -17.34 2.73 -16.39
N HIS A 135 -17.65 3.01 -17.66
CA HIS A 135 -18.60 2.22 -18.47
C HIS A 135 -17.95 1.37 -19.58
N ALA A 136 -16.64 1.16 -19.55
CA ALA A 136 -15.93 0.32 -20.50
C ALA A 136 -15.09 -0.78 -19.83
N GLU A 137 -15.75 -1.72 -19.16
CA GLU A 137 -15.25 -3.11 -19.06
C GLU A 137 -16.39 -4.13 -19.00
#